data_AF-A0A2H6N9W9-F1
#
_entry.id   AF-A0A2H6N9W9-F1
#
_cell.length_a   1.000
_cell.length_b   1.000
_cell.length_c   1.000
_cell.angle_alpha   90.00
_cell.angle_beta   90.00
_cell.angle_gamma   90.00
#
_symmetry.space_group_name_H-M   'P 1'
#
loop_
_entity.id
_entity.type
_entity.pdbx_description
1 polymer ?
#
loop_
_entity_poly.entity_id
_entity_poly.type
_entity_poly.pdbx_seq_one_letter_code
_entity_poly.pdbx_strand_id
1 'polypeptide(L)'
;PIILTESMSRESTRFDGSSYLLDPRLIANGFKIKIIPGTSAVESQLEIEGMTSCLPYYGISDLKEILSAVINNNAQEVYECRPLKVVNYLEGEAVRLSRKLPLYLSEEDVQNTINRMGKQLGTQHNSCVHGRPFIHFLTKIPPNN
;
A
#
# COMPACT_ATOMS: atom_id res chain seq x y z
N PRO A 1 11.58 -16.32 -17.32
CA PRO A 1 12.31 -15.02 -17.46
C PRO A 1 11.34 -13.85 -17.26
N ILE A 2 11.42 -13.18 -16.11
CA ILE A 2 10.68 -11.93 -15.89
C ILE A 2 11.46 -10.86 -16.65
N ILE A 3 10.95 -10.48 -17.82
CA ILE A 3 11.53 -9.37 -18.59
C ILE A 3 11.14 -8.10 -17.84
N LEU A 4 12.10 -7.49 -17.14
CA LEU A 4 11.96 -6.14 -16.59
C LEU A 4 11.92 -5.18 -17.78
N THR A 5 10.73 -4.98 -18.37
CA THR A 5 10.51 -3.94 -19.38
C THR A 5 10.67 -2.56 -18.73
N GLU A 6 10.89 -1.52 -19.53
CA GLU A 6 11.24 -0.12 -19.22
C GLU A 6 10.39 0.60 -18.14
N SER A 7 9.41 -0.06 -17.52
CA SER A 7 8.43 0.50 -16.59
C SER A 7 8.83 0.54 -15.11
N MET A 8 9.96 -0.04 -14.69
CA MET A 8 10.34 -0.14 -13.28
C MET A 8 11.64 0.62 -12.99
N SER A 9 11.54 1.69 -12.19
CA SER A 9 12.66 2.55 -11.80
C SER A 9 13.74 1.80 -11.03
N ARG A 10 15.02 2.13 -11.27
CA ARG A 10 16.19 1.51 -10.62
C ARG A 10 17.05 2.56 -9.92
N GLU A 11 17.70 2.17 -8.84
CA GLU A 11 18.73 2.99 -8.17
C GLU A 11 20.02 3.02 -9.02
N SER A 12 20.81 4.09 -8.88
CA SER A 12 22.15 4.15 -9.48
C SER A 12 23.04 3.02 -8.97
N THR A 13 23.88 2.51 -9.87
CA THR A 13 24.76 1.37 -9.62
C THR A 13 25.71 1.65 -8.45
N ARG A 14 25.77 0.75 -7.47
CA ARG A 14 26.69 0.82 -6.33
C ARG A 14 28.09 0.34 -6.72
N PHE A 15 29.07 0.56 -5.83
CA PHE A 15 30.47 0.15 -6.03
C PHE A 15 30.65 -1.35 -6.30
N ASP A 16 29.72 -2.21 -5.85
CA ASP A 16 29.72 -3.65 -6.12
C ASP A 16 29.01 -4.04 -7.43
N GLY A 17 28.62 -3.05 -8.26
CA GLY A 17 27.86 -3.28 -9.49
C GLY A 17 26.37 -3.55 -9.26
N SER A 18 25.93 -3.75 -8.02
CA SER A 18 24.53 -4.03 -7.73
C SER A 18 23.67 -2.77 -7.75
N SER A 19 22.38 -2.95 -7.98
CA SER A 19 21.37 -1.88 -7.92
C SER A 19 20.11 -2.38 -7.25
N TYR A 20 19.19 -1.48 -6.91
CA TYR A 20 17.90 -1.84 -6.33
C TYR A 20 16.76 -1.51 -7.28
N LEU A 21 15.71 -2.32 -7.22
CA LEU A 21 14.45 -2.02 -7.86
C LEU A 21 13.70 -1.02 -6.98
N LEU A 22 13.56 0.22 -7.46
CA LEU A 22 12.97 1.35 -6.72
C LEU A 22 11.50 1.58 -7.06
N ASP A 23 10.84 0.58 -7.64
CA ASP A 23 9.43 0.67 -7.97
C ASP A 23 8.61 0.95 -6.69
N PRO A 24 7.91 2.09 -6.59
CA PRO A 24 7.15 2.43 -5.39
C PRO A 24 6.10 1.37 -5.04
N ARG A 25 5.58 0.64 -6.04
CA ARG A 25 4.59 -0.43 -5.85
C ARG A 25 5.20 -1.63 -5.13
N LEU A 26 6.46 -1.96 -5.38
CA LEU A 26 7.15 -3.04 -4.67
C LEU A 26 7.53 -2.63 -3.26
N ILE A 27 8.10 -1.43 -3.10
CA ILE A 27 8.52 -0.90 -1.80
C ILE A 27 7.31 -0.74 -0.88
N ALA A 28 6.20 -0.18 -1.37
CA ALA A 28 4.98 0.03 -0.57
C ALA A 28 4.24 -1.27 -0.24
N ASN A 29 4.52 -2.36 -0.96
CA ASN A 29 4.10 -3.72 -0.59
C ASN A 29 5.16 -4.45 0.25
N GLY A 30 6.19 -3.74 0.71
CA GLY A 30 7.15 -4.23 1.69
C GLY A 30 8.24 -5.12 1.14
N PHE A 31 8.55 -5.05 -0.17
CA PHE A 31 9.67 -5.78 -0.77
C PHE A 31 10.85 -4.86 -1.08
N LYS A 32 12.05 -5.30 -0.69
CA LYS A 32 13.32 -4.71 -1.09
C LYS A 32 14.08 -5.71 -1.95
N ILE A 33 14.22 -5.39 -3.24
CA ILE A 33 14.77 -6.30 -4.24
C ILE A 33 16.10 -5.76 -4.76
N LYS A 34 17.15 -6.55 -4.59
CA LYS A 34 18.50 -6.29 -5.12
C LYS A 34 18.62 -6.93 -6.49
N ILE A 35 19.19 -6.19 -7.43
CA ILE A 35 19.53 -6.63 -8.78
C ILE A 35 21.03 -6.90 -8.79
N ILE A 36 21.40 -8.16 -9.02
CA ILE A 36 22.79 -8.58 -9.21
C ILE A 36 23.02 -8.68 -10.72
N PRO A 37 23.89 -7.83 -11.31
CA PRO A 37 24.14 -7.88 -12.73
C PRO A 37 24.83 -9.19 -13.11
N GLY A 38 24.28 -9.88 -14.12
CA GLY A 38 24.97 -10.96 -14.81
C GLY A 38 25.77 -10.43 -16.01
N THR A 39 26.43 -11.32 -16.75
CA THR A 39 27.10 -10.98 -18.02
C THR A 39 26.13 -10.54 -19.12
N SER A 40 24.82 -10.78 -18.95
CA SER A 40 23.72 -10.29 -19.79
C SER A 40 22.46 -9.98 -18.95
N ALA A 41 21.51 -9.21 -19.50
CA ALA A 41 20.22 -8.93 -18.87
C ALA A 41 19.38 -10.19 -18.59
N VAL A 42 19.58 -11.25 -19.37
CA VAL A 42 18.93 -12.58 -19.17
C VAL A 42 19.55 -13.34 -17.99
N GLU A 43 20.78 -12.98 -17.61
CA GLU A 43 21.55 -13.61 -16.53
C GLU A 43 21.52 -12.79 -15.23
N SER A 44 20.97 -11.57 -15.28
CA SER A 44 20.77 -10.75 -14.08
C SER A 44 19.85 -11.47 -13.09
N GLN A 45 20.34 -11.60 -11.86
CA GLN A 45 19.62 -12.26 -10.78
C GLN A 45 18.88 -11.23 -9.93
N LEU A 46 17.72 -11.63 -9.42
CA LEU A 46 16.95 -10.84 -8.44
C LEU A 46 17.02 -11.54 -7.10
N GLU A 47 17.45 -10.81 -6.09
CA GLU A 47 17.53 -11.27 -4.71
C GLU A 47 16.55 -10.45 -3.85
N ILE A 48 15.76 -11.14 -3.03
CA ILE A 48 14.91 -10.48 -2.03
C ILE A 48 15.78 -10.23 -0.81
N GLU A 49 16.29 -9.01 -0.69
CA GLU A 49 17.12 -8.59 0.44
C GLU A 49 16.26 -8.26 1.67
N GLY A 50 15.01 -7.84 1.47
CA GLY A 50 14.10 -7.52 2.55
C GLY A 50 12.64 -7.78 2.19
N MET A 51 11.88 -8.22 3.18
CA MET A 51 10.42 -8.33 3.14
C MET A 51 9.81 -7.87 4.46
N THR A 52 8.55 -7.40 4.44
CA THR A 52 7.84 -7.06 5.67
C THR A 52 7.63 -8.29 6.56
N SER A 53 7.81 -8.11 7.87
CA SER A 53 7.58 -9.14 8.89
C SER A 53 6.23 -9.01 9.58
N CYS A 54 5.41 -8.01 9.22
CA CYS A 54 4.13 -7.75 9.86
C CYS A 54 3.03 -8.76 9.50
N LEU A 55 3.20 -9.48 8.39
CA LEU A 55 2.22 -10.46 7.91
C LEU A 55 2.78 -11.88 7.99
N PRO A 56 2.04 -12.84 8.57
CA PRO A 56 2.46 -14.23 8.58
C PRO A 56 2.44 -14.80 7.15
N TYR A 57 3.43 -15.63 6.83
CA TYR A 57 3.58 -16.30 5.53
C TYR A 57 3.59 -15.32 4.33
N TYR A 58 4.07 -14.10 4.52
CA TYR A 58 4.30 -13.15 3.44
C TYR A 58 5.61 -13.47 2.74
N GLY A 59 5.61 -13.59 1.41
CA GLY A 59 6.81 -14.01 0.69
C GLY A 59 6.64 -14.08 -0.83
N ILE A 60 7.29 -15.06 -1.45
CA ILE A 60 7.43 -15.14 -2.92
C ILE A 60 6.08 -15.20 -3.65
N SER A 61 5.07 -15.86 -3.07
CA SER A 61 3.74 -15.93 -3.68
C SER A 61 3.11 -14.54 -3.80
N ASP A 62 3.25 -13.71 -2.77
CA ASP A 62 2.71 -12.36 -2.73
C ASP A 62 3.48 -11.44 -3.69
N LEU A 63 4.81 -11.62 -3.79
CA LEU A 63 5.63 -10.91 -4.79
C LEU A 63 5.18 -11.24 -6.23
N LYS A 64 4.87 -12.51 -6.52
CA LYS A 64 4.35 -12.92 -7.83
C LYS A 64 3.01 -12.26 -8.16
N GLU A 65 2.13 -12.12 -7.16
CA GLU A 65 0.85 -11.43 -7.32
C GLU A 65 1.06 -9.96 -7.69
N ILE A 66 1.95 -9.25 -6.97
CA ILE A 66 2.29 -7.85 -7.25
C ILE A 66 2.87 -7.70 -8.66
N LEU A 67 3.88 -8.52 -9.00
CA LEU A 67 4.51 -8.46 -10.32
C LEU A 67 3.52 -8.78 -11.45
N SER A 68 2.60 -9.72 -11.22
CA SER A 68 1.55 -10.04 -12.19
C SER A 68 0.59 -8.86 -12.37
N ALA A 69 0.17 -8.20 -11.29
CA ALA A 69 -0.67 -7.00 -11.37
C ALA A 69 0.04 -5.85 -12.09
N VAL A 70 1.33 -5.64 -11.81
CA VAL A 70 2.13 -4.59 -12.44
C VAL A 70 2.35 -4.86 -13.93
N ILE A 71 2.80 -6.07 -14.28
CA ILE A 71 3.24 -6.39 -15.65
C ILE A 71 2.05 -6.78 -16.55
N ASN A 72 1.16 -7.65 -16.06
CA ASN A 72 0.08 -8.20 -16.88
C ASN A 72 -1.17 -7.34 -16.86
N ASN A 73 -1.45 -6.66 -15.73
CA ASN A 73 -2.66 -5.84 -15.58
C ASN A 73 -2.35 -4.33 -15.63
N ASN A 74 -1.09 -3.94 -15.85
CA ASN A 74 -0.66 -2.55 -15.94
C ASN A 74 -1.11 -1.67 -14.76
N ALA A 75 -1.10 -2.21 -13.55
CA ALA A 75 -1.45 -1.48 -12.33
C ALA A 75 -0.56 -0.25 -12.17
N GLN A 76 -1.11 0.96 -12.13
CA GLN A 76 -0.36 2.21 -12.00
C GLN A 76 -0.08 2.58 -10.54
N GLU A 77 -1.01 2.26 -9.65
CA GLU A 77 -0.94 2.63 -8.25
C GLU A 77 -0.80 1.43 -7.31
N VAL A 78 -0.35 1.69 -6.08
CA VAL A 78 -0.11 0.64 -5.07
C VAL A 78 -1.39 -0.14 -4.76
N TYR A 79 -2.55 0.53 -4.71
CA TYR A 79 -3.81 -0.11 -4.37
C TYR A 79 -4.25 -1.14 -5.42
N GLU A 80 -3.85 -0.96 -6.68
CA GLU A 80 -4.20 -1.84 -7.81
C GLU A 80 -3.36 -3.13 -7.83
N CYS A 81 -2.23 -3.14 -7.13
CA CYS A 81 -1.32 -4.28 -7.07
C CYS A 81 -1.07 -4.80 -5.65
N ARG A 82 -1.86 -4.38 -4.66
CA ARG A 82 -1.75 -4.95 -3.30
C ARG A 82 -2.25 -6.39 -3.29
N PRO A 83 -1.47 -7.35 -2.76
CA PRO A 83 -1.94 -8.71 -2.59
C PRO A 83 -3.21 -8.77 -1.76
N LEU A 84 -4.12 -9.68 -2.09
CA LEU A 84 -5.36 -9.86 -1.32
C LEU A 84 -5.08 -10.10 0.17
N LYS A 85 -4.00 -10.82 0.49
CA LYS A 85 -3.53 -11.05 1.87
C LYS A 85 -3.24 -9.73 2.60
N VAL A 86 -2.61 -8.76 1.92
CA VAL A 86 -2.29 -7.44 2.49
C VAL A 86 -3.55 -6.62 2.69
N VAL A 87 -4.48 -6.64 1.73
CA VAL A 87 -5.78 -5.97 1.86
C VAL A 87 -6.53 -6.49 3.10
N ASN A 88 -6.69 -7.81 3.21
CA ASN A 88 -7.38 -8.43 4.35
C ASN A 88 -6.70 -8.13 5.69
N TYR A 89 -5.36 -8.11 5.72
CA TYR A 89 -4.62 -7.72 6.92
C TYR A 89 -4.90 -6.28 7.33
N LEU A 90 -4.84 -5.32 6.39
CA LEU A 90 -5.10 -3.90 6.67
C LEU A 90 -6.55 -3.67 7.13
N GLU A 91 -7.51 -4.37 6.52
CA GLU A 91 -8.90 -4.34 6.93
C GLU A 91 -9.10 -4.87 8.36
N GLY A 92 -8.45 -5.99 8.69
CA GLY A 92 -8.48 -6.59 10.02
C GLY A 92 -7.82 -5.69 11.07
N GLU A 93 -6.69 -5.08 10.73
CA GLU A 93 -5.98 -4.14 11.61
C GLU A 93 -6.77 -2.86 11.84
N ALA A 94 -7.46 -2.33 10.83
CA ALA A 94 -8.38 -1.21 11.01
C ALA A 94 -9.46 -1.56 12.04
N VAL A 95 -10.09 -2.73 11.94
CA VAL A 95 -11.09 -3.20 12.91
C VAL A 95 -10.48 -3.37 14.30
N ARG A 96 -9.29 -3.97 14.40
CA ARG A 96 -8.58 -4.18 15.66
C ARG A 96 -8.29 -2.86 16.38
N LEU A 97 -7.84 -1.85 15.63
CA LEU A 97 -7.56 -0.52 16.18
C LEU A 97 -8.86 0.19 16.59
N SER A 98 -9.91 0.14 15.76
CA SER A 98 -11.20 0.74 16.09
C SER A 98 -11.80 0.16 17.38
N ARG A 99 -11.66 -1.16 17.62
CA ARG A 99 -12.15 -1.82 18.85
C ARG A 99 -11.40 -1.41 20.11
N LYS A 100 -10.20 -0.83 19.99
CA LYS A 100 -9.43 -0.32 21.13
C LYS A 100 -9.82 1.11 21.52
N LEU A 101 -10.64 1.78 20.72
CA LEU A 101 -11.10 3.13 21.02
C LEU A 101 -12.08 3.11 22.20
N PRO A 102 -12.10 4.17 23.02
CA PRO A 102 -13.08 4.28 24.09
C PRO A 102 -14.50 4.37 23.53
N LEU A 103 -15.47 3.83 24.29
CA LEU A 103 -16.89 3.88 23.93
C LEU A 103 -17.44 5.31 23.92
N TYR A 104 -16.86 6.18 24.74
CA TYR A 104 -17.22 7.59 24.85
C TYR A 104 -16.04 8.45 24.40
N LEU A 105 -16.33 9.41 23.53
CA LEU A 105 -15.37 10.39 23.04
C LEU A 105 -15.78 11.76 23.55
N SER A 106 -14.80 12.58 23.95
CA SER A 106 -15.06 13.99 24.25
C SER A 106 -15.37 14.77 22.98
N GLU A 107 -15.97 15.95 23.11
CA GLU A 107 -16.16 16.87 21.98
C GLU A 107 -14.82 17.17 21.29
N GLU A 108 -13.77 17.38 22.08
CA GLU A 108 -12.41 17.61 21.58
C GLU A 108 -11.89 16.42 20.77
N ASP A 109 -12.07 15.18 21.24
CA ASP A 109 -11.64 13.98 20.52
C ASP A 109 -12.37 13.82 19.19
N VAL A 110 -13.68 14.10 19.17
CA VAL A 110 -14.51 14.07 17.96
C VAL A 110 -14.01 15.13 16.97
N GLN A 111 -13.84 16.37 17.43
CA GLN A 111 -13.37 17.47 16.59
C GLN A 111 -11.97 17.21 16.03
N ASN A 112 -11.06 16.70 16.87
CA ASN A 112 -9.72 16.31 16.46
C ASN A 112 -9.73 15.18 15.42
N THR A 113 -10.64 14.21 15.57
CA THR A 113 -10.82 13.11 14.61
C THR A 113 -11.31 13.62 13.25
N ILE A 114 -12.31 14.50 13.23
CA ILE A 114 -12.84 15.11 12.00
C ILE A 114 -11.76 15.98 11.32
N ASN A 115 -11.05 16.80 12.08
CA ASN A 115 -9.97 17.64 11.56
C ASN A 115 -8.84 16.80 10.95
N ARG A 116 -8.45 15.71 11.63
CA ARG A 116 -7.41 14.80 11.14
C ARG A 116 -7.86 14.08 9.88
N MET A 117 -9.12 13.62 9.82
CA MET A 117 -9.71 13.01 8.63
C MET A 117 -9.60 13.95 7.42
N GLY A 118 -10.02 15.21 7.56
CA GLY A 118 -9.93 16.18 6.48
C GLY A 118 -8.49 16.47 6.01
N LYS A 119 -7.53 16.54 6.94
CA LYS A 119 -6.11 16.79 6.62
C LYS A 119 -5.41 15.60 5.96
N GLN A 120 -5.71 14.38 6.40
CA GLN A 120 -4.98 13.18 5.97
C GLN A 120 -5.61 12.50 4.76
N LEU A 121 -6.93 12.51 4.65
CA LEU A 121 -7.66 11.83 3.57
C LEU A 121 -8.08 12.80 2.44
N GLY A 122 -8.05 14.10 2.71
CA GLY A 122 -8.56 15.11 1.78
C GLY A 122 -10.06 14.95 1.51
N THR A 123 -10.53 15.44 0.37
CA THR A 123 -11.94 15.34 -0.06
C THR A 123 -12.22 14.15 -0.98
N GLN A 124 -11.19 13.46 -1.45
CA GLN A 124 -11.31 12.38 -2.44
C GLN A 124 -11.65 11.03 -1.82
N HIS A 125 -11.38 10.84 -0.53
CA HIS A 125 -11.66 9.60 0.19
C HIS A 125 -12.76 9.82 1.22
N ASN A 126 -13.95 9.30 0.93
CA ASN A 126 -15.14 9.43 1.78
C ASN A 126 -15.60 8.10 2.40
N SER A 127 -14.83 7.03 2.21
CA SER A 127 -15.14 5.68 2.71
C SER A 127 -13.96 5.04 3.42
N CYS A 128 -14.24 4.14 4.36
CA CYS A 128 -13.24 3.31 5.01
C CYS A 128 -12.61 2.31 4.04
N VAL A 129 -11.58 1.59 4.51
CA VAL A 129 -10.87 0.56 3.75
C VAL A 129 -11.78 -0.60 3.28
N HIS A 130 -12.95 -0.76 3.91
CA HIS A 130 -13.99 -1.74 3.53
C HIS A 130 -15.03 -1.17 2.56
N GLY A 131 -14.84 0.05 2.05
CA GLY A 131 -15.77 0.72 1.13
C GLY A 131 -17.03 1.30 1.78
N ARG A 132 -17.11 1.40 3.12
CA ARG A 132 -18.27 1.99 3.81
C ARG A 132 -18.07 3.50 4.02
N PRO A 133 -19.07 4.34 3.75
CA PRO A 133 -18.94 5.80 3.91
C PRO A 133 -18.66 6.20 5.37
N PHE A 134 -17.80 7.20 5.57
CA PHE A 134 -17.49 7.74 6.90
C PHE A 134 -18.66 8.54 7.49
N ILE A 135 -19.34 9.31 6.64
CA ILE A 135 -20.41 10.22 7.03
C ILE A 135 -21.67 9.93 6.23
N HIS A 136 -22.82 10.06 6.89
CA HIS A 136 -24.13 9.95 6.26
C HIS A 136 -24.86 11.27 6.41
N PHE A 137 -25.42 11.76 5.32
CA PHE A 137 -26.28 12.94 5.36
C PHE A 137 -27.56 12.62 6.13
N LEU A 138 -27.90 13.45 7.12
CA LEU A 138 -29.11 13.29 7.92
C LEU A 138 -30.26 14.14 7.38
N THR A 139 -30.08 15.46 7.40
CA THR A 139 -31.08 16.42 6.90
C THR A 139 -30.47 17.82 6.74
N LYS A 140 -31.15 18.72 6.03
CA LYS A 140 -30.86 20.16 6.04
C LYS A 140 -31.64 20.80 7.18
N ILE A 141 -30.98 21.62 7.99
CA ILE A 141 -31.66 22.42 9.01
C ILE A 141 -32.39 23.55 8.26
N PRO A 142 -33.73 23.69 8.41
CA PRO A 142 -34.47 24.78 7.79
C PRO A 142 -34.00 26.13 8.35
N PRO A 143 -34.08 27.22 7.56
CA PRO A 143 -33.76 28.55 8.07
C PRO A 143 -34.69 28.92 9.23
N ASN A 144 -34.13 29.50 10.29
CA ASN A 144 -34.93 30.05 11.38
C ASN A 144 -35.72 31.25 10.84
N ASN A 145 -37.05 31.21 10.94
CA ASN A 145 -37.92 32.37 10.75
C ASN A 145 -37.80 33.33 11.95
#